data_AF-A0A9Q9DV45-F1
#
_entry.id   AF-A0A9Q9DV45-F1
#
_cell.length_a   1.000
_cell.length_b   1.000
_cell.length_c   1.000
_cell.angle_alpha   90.00
_cell.angle_beta   90.00
_cell.angle_gamma   90.00
#
_symmetry.space_group_name_H-M   'P 1'
#
loop_
_entity.id
_entity.type
_entity.pdbx_description
1 polymer ?
#
loop_
_entity_poly.entity_id
_entity_poly.type
_entity_poly.pdbx_seq_one_letter_code
_entity_poly.pdbx_strand_id
1 'polypeptide(L)'
;MDAWATTSNMVLRGCAMPRLGWPSLVFAAPHLDLPAPPTCTRKSSAASMDDIHAPTVSSGPTSSGHSNGIPKGQLSLQELIAEKERVEAELKALGQVLDSHGVRMSTGLTTLDGFPRSDIDVAQVRTTRARIIWLKNDYKDLMSRIEKGLHEHHARLAAQANDPTAAQQTHQEASAPPAALEAPFAKVNSVVAGSPAETAGLRVGDSITKFGWVDWTNHERLSRVAEAVSQNEGVPITVKALRPNASGGPAETVQMQLTPRRNWGGRGLLGCHLLPFQRAFPLFRTSLPATTNYIMAETAAQPSCPTFKLVLVGDGGTGKTTFVKRHLTGEFEKKYIATLGVEVHPLAFTTNLGQIQFDVWDTAGQEKFGGLRDGYYINGQCGIIMFDVTSRITYKNVPNWHRDLVRVCENIPIVLTGNKVDVKERKVKAKSITFHRKKNLQYYDISAKSNYNFEKPFLWLARKLVGNQTLDFVAAPALAPPEVQVDQAVLDQYRQEMESAAQMPLPDEDDADL
;
A
#
# COMPACT_ATOMS: atom_id res chain seq x y z
N MET A 1 -48.62 -2.67 -62.09
CA MET A 1 -47.43 -1.85 -61.78
C MET A 1 -46.87 -2.32 -60.43
N ASP A 2 -46.45 -3.58 -60.28
CA ASP A 2 -45.34 -4.29 -60.94
C ASP A 2 -44.00 -3.77 -60.38
N ALA A 3 -43.34 -4.32 -59.35
CA ALA A 3 -43.26 -5.66 -58.73
C ALA A 3 -42.07 -6.54 -59.20
N TRP A 4 -41.28 -6.99 -58.22
CA TRP A 4 -40.40 -8.18 -58.23
C TRP A 4 -39.15 -8.15 -59.15
N ALA A 5 -38.11 -9.00 -58.98
CA ALA A 5 -37.52 -9.63 -57.79
C ALA A 5 -36.20 -10.39 -58.18
N THR A 6 -35.51 -10.95 -57.17
CA THR A 6 -34.69 -12.18 -57.25
C THR A 6 -33.28 -12.16 -57.89
N THR A 7 -32.27 -12.14 -57.02
CA THR A 7 -31.16 -13.11 -56.89
C THR A 7 -30.86 -14.12 -58.03
N SER A 8 -29.60 -14.23 -58.49
CA SER A 8 -28.84 -15.52 -58.53
C SER A 8 -27.39 -15.48 -59.09
N ASN A 9 -26.44 -15.77 -58.20
CA ASN A 9 -25.55 -16.95 -58.21
C ASN A 9 -24.53 -17.24 -59.37
N MET A 10 -23.27 -17.44 -58.94
CA MET A 10 -22.33 -18.53 -59.33
C MET A 10 -21.59 -18.53 -60.70
N VAL A 11 -20.24 -18.65 -60.66
CA VAL A 11 -19.41 -19.79 -61.15
C VAL A 11 -17.92 -19.40 -61.25
N LEU A 12 -17.01 -20.33 -60.91
CA LEU A 12 -15.55 -20.22 -61.00
C LEU A 12 -14.98 -20.77 -62.31
N ARG A 13 -13.96 -20.09 -62.88
CA ARG A 13 -12.87 -20.56 -63.78
C ARG A 13 -11.90 -19.38 -64.02
N GLY A 14 -10.60 -19.54 -64.29
CA GLY A 14 -9.76 -20.74 -64.28
C GLY A 14 -8.67 -20.72 -65.35
N CYS A 15 -7.39 -20.75 -64.92
CA CYS A 15 -6.16 -21.06 -65.67
C CYS A 15 -5.43 -20.00 -66.55
N ALA A 16 -4.09 -20.15 -66.50
CA ALA A 16 -3.06 -19.94 -67.53
C ALA A 16 -2.37 -18.55 -67.76
N MET A 17 -1.04 -18.58 -67.65
CA MET A 17 -0.10 -17.66 -68.33
C MET A 17 0.17 -18.13 -69.78
N PRO A 18 0.88 -17.34 -70.60
CA PRO A 18 2.26 -17.76 -70.93
C PRO A 18 3.32 -16.64 -70.88
N ARG A 19 4.60 -17.04 -70.98
CA ARG A 19 5.77 -16.16 -71.18
C ARG A 19 6.19 -16.13 -72.65
N LEU A 20 6.93 -15.08 -73.05
CA LEU A 20 7.91 -14.89 -74.17
C LEU A 20 7.82 -13.43 -74.64
N GLY A 21 8.86 -12.71 -75.10
CA GLY A 21 10.30 -12.98 -75.22
C GLY A 21 11.05 -11.66 -75.55
N TRP A 22 12.39 -11.63 -75.50
CA TRP A 22 13.20 -10.43 -75.80
C TRP A 22 13.47 -10.24 -77.30
N PRO A 23 13.87 -9.01 -77.71
CA PRO A 23 15.06 -8.87 -78.55
C PRO A 23 16.07 -7.86 -77.99
N SER A 24 17.35 -8.06 -78.34
CA SER A 24 18.48 -7.18 -77.95
C SER A 24 18.90 -6.26 -79.09
N LEU A 25 19.47 -5.09 -78.76
CA LEU A 25 20.34 -4.31 -79.66
C LEU A 25 21.47 -3.65 -78.84
N VAL A 26 22.58 -3.33 -79.50
CA VAL A 26 23.89 -3.05 -78.90
C VAL A 26 24.50 -1.80 -79.55
N PHE A 27 25.17 -0.92 -78.80
CA PHE A 27 26.44 -0.28 -79.24
C PHE A 27 27.19 0.49 -78.13
N ALA A 28 28.53 0.41 -78.19
CA ALA A 28 29.58 1.30 -77.67
C ALA A 28 29.69 1.66 -76.17
N ALA A 29 30.94 1.63 -75.69
CA ALA A 29 31.45 2.33 -74.51
C ALA A 29 32.56 3.33 -74.95
N PRO A 30 33.09 4.16 -74.04
CA PRO A 30 34.53 4.07 -73.78
C PRO A 30 34.95 4.15 -72.29
N HIS A 31 36.23 3.90 -72.04
CA HIS A 31 36.92 3.89 -70.73
C HIS A 31 36.98 5.25 -70.02
N LEU A 32 37.16 5.20 -68.69
CA LEU A 32 38.26 5.89 -67.96
C LEU A 32 38.49 5.23 -66.58
N ASP A 33 39.66 5.47 -65.97
CA ASP A 33 40.31 4.47 -65.11
C ASP A 33 40.23 4.69 -63.58
N LEU A 34 40.56 3.62 -62.82
CA LEU A 34 40.65 3.57 -61.36
C LEU A 34 42.09 3.77 -60.84
N PRO A 35 42.26 4.42 -59.68
CA PRO A 35 43.41 4.21 -58.79
C PRO A 35 43.02 3.43 -57.51
N ALA A 36 43.99 2.68 -56.94
CA ALA A 36 43.80 1.80 -55.77
C ALA A 36 43.93 2.52 -54.41
N PRO A 37 43.38 1.97 -53.31
CA PRO A 37 43.57 2.52 -51.96
C PRO A 37 44.99 2.28 -51.42
N PRO A 38 45.58 3.23 -50.67
CA PRO A 38 46.96 3.13 -50.16
C PRO A 38 47.07 2.38 -48.82
N THR A 39 48.24 1.78 -48.57
CA THR A 39 48.58 1.05 -47.32
C THR A 39 49.67 1.76 -46.52
N CYS A 40 49.31 2.41 -45.41
CA CYS A 40 50.21 2.94 -44.35
C CYS A 40 49.34 3.50 -43.20
N THR A 41 49.75 3.55 -41.92
CA THR A 41 50.94 3.01 -41.23
C THR A 41 50.57 2.68 -39.77
N ARG A 42 51.35 1.81 -39.11
CA ARG A 42 51.19 1.52 -37.67
C ARG A 42 51.60 2.72 -36.82
N LYS A 43 50.65 3.35 -36.11
CA LYS A 43 50.94 4.21 -34.95
C LYS A 43 50.28 3.63 -33.70
N SER A 44 51.08 3.43 -32.66
CA SER A 44 50.64 2.93 -31.35
C SER A 44 50.18 4.09 -30.47
N SER A 45 48.88 4.15 -30.17
CA SER A 45 48.34 4.86 -29.01
C SER A 45 47.78 3.81 -28.06
N ALA A 46 48.41 3.64 -26.89
CA ALA A 46 47.90 2.73 -25.87
C ALA A 46 46.65 3.34 -25.22
N ALA A 47 45.50 2.73 -25.48
CA ALA A 47 44.29 2.83 -24.67
C ALA A 47 43.97 1.40 -24.19
N SER A 48 43.48 1.25 -22.96
CA SER A 48 43.48 -0.06 -22.30
C SER A 48 42.51 -1.05 -22.97
N MET A 49 42.88 -2.33 -22.95
CA MET A 49 42.03 -3.45 -23.35
C MET A 49 41.53 -4.15 -22.07
N ASP A 50 40.70 -3.45 -21.30
CA ASP A 50 40.10 -3.99 -20.07
C ASP A 50 38.56 -3.89 -20.14
N ASP A 51 37.90 -4.94 -19.65
CA ASP A 51 36.49 -5.00 -19.25
C ASP A 51 35.39 -4.54 -20.23
N ILE A 52 35.12 -5.37 -21.25
CA ILE A 52 33.72 -5.61 -21.68
C ILE A 52 33.25 -6.97 -21.13
N HIS A 53 33.25 -7.09 -19.81
CA HIS A 53 32.44 -8.11 -19.12
C HIS A 53 31.02 -7.55 -18.94
N ALA A 54 30.17 -7.75 -19.94
CA ALA A 54 28.73 -7.59 -19.75
C ALA A 54 28.25 -8.50 -18.59
N PRO A 55 27.35 -8.05 -17.71
CA PRO A 55 26.99 -8.80 -16.51
C PRO A 55 26.21 -10.06 -16.90
N THR A 56 26.91 -11.21 -16.91
CA THR A 56 26.30 -12.53 -17.01
C THR A 56 25.45 -12.79 -15.78
N VAL A 57 24.16 -12.43 -15.85
CA VAL A 57 23.17 -12.86 -14.86
C VAL A 57 23.20 -14.37 -14.78
N SER A 58 23.59 -14.89 -13.61
CA SER A 58 23.68 -16.33 -13.39
C SER A 58 22.29 -16.95 -13.54
N SER A 59 22.23 -18.14 -14.14
CA SER A 59 20.98 -18.91 -14.26
C SER A 59 20.53 -19.41 -12.89
N GLY A 60 19.89 -18.52 -12.12
CA GLY A 60 19.20 -18.87 -10.89
C GLY A 60 18.17 -19.98 -11.17
N PRO A 61 17.91 -20.87 -10.20
CA PRO A 61 17.21 -22.12 -10.43
C PRO A 61 15.88 -21.91 -11.17
N THR A 62 15.56 -22.87 -12.04
CA THR A 62 14.24 -23.00 -12.66
C THR A 62 13.19 -23.27 -11.59
N SER A 63 11.93 -22.97 -11.92
CA SER A 63 10.77 -23.01 -11.02
C SER A 63 10.35 -24.44 -10.63
N SER A 64 11.19 -25.13 -9.85
CA SER A 64 10.70 -26.11 -8.89
C SER A 64 9.92 -25.35 -7.79
N GLY A 65 9.02 -26.04 -7.08
CA GLY A 65 8.16 -25.43 -6.06
C GLY A 65 8.85 -24.96 -4.77
N HIS A 66 10.17 -24.70 -4.80
CA HIS A 66 11.01 -24.47 -3.63
C HIS A 66 11.84 -23.19 -3.73
N SER A 67 12.03 -22.52 -2.61
CA SER A 67 13.03 -21.46 -2.38
C SER A 67 13.93 -21.90 -1.22
N ASN A 68 15.26 -21.90 -1.40
CA ASN A 68 16.23 -22.46 -0.43
C ASN A 68 15.91 -23.90 0.04
N GLY A 69 15.26 -24.71 -0.81
CA GLY A 69 14.84 -26.08 -0.49
C GLY A 69 13.51 -26.21 0.26
N ILE A 70 12.93 -25.11 0.74
CA ILE A 70 11.63 -25.10 1.44
C ILE A 70 10.49 -24.95 0.40
N PRO A 71 9.43 -25.77 0.45
CA PRO A 71 8.28 -25.60 -0.44
C PRO A 71 7.63 -24.23 -0.27
N LYS A 72 7.34 -23.53 -1.39
CA LYS A 72 6.73 -22.17 -1.40
C LYS A 72 5.36 -22.07 -0.68
N GLY A 73 4.77 -23.19 -0.25
CA GLY A 73 3.53 -23.24 0.54
C GLY A 73 3.72 -23.22 2.07
N GLN A 74 4.96 -23.25 2.56
CA GLN A 74 5.29 -23.28 4.00
C GLN A 74 6.05 -22.03 4.50
N LEU A 75 6.33 -21.08 3.62
CA LEU A 75 7.02 -19.82 3.93
C LEU A 75 6.16 -18.90 4.81
N SER A 76 6.78 -18.25 5.79
CA SER A 76 6.15 -17.20 6.59
C SER A 76 5.87 -15.93 5.78
N LEU A 77 5.03 -15.03 6.30
CA LEU A 77 4.71 -13.76 5.64
C LEU A 77 5.97 -12.89 5.41
N GLN A 78 6.93 -12.90 6.34
CA GLN A 78 8.21 -12.18 6.18
C GLN A 78 9.09 -12.80 5.08
N GLU A 79 9.18 -14.13 5.01
CA GLU A 79 9.92 -14.82 3.94
C GLU A 79 9.28 -14.61 2.57
N LEU A 80 7.93 -14.60 2.48
CA LEU A 80 7.21 -14.28 1.24
C LEU A 80 7.49 -12.84 0.78
N ILE A 81 7.59 -11.88 1.71
CA ILE A 81 7.95 -10.48 1.40
C ILE A 81 9.41 -10.38 0.91
N ALA A 82 10.36 -11.10 1.53
CA ALA A 82 11.76 -11.13 1.09
C ALA A 82 11.94 -11.83 -0.27
N GLU A 83 11.23 -12.94 -0.51
CA GLU A 83 11.16 -13.63 -1.80
C GLU A 83 10.59 -12.68 -2.88
N LYS A 84 9.59 -11.87 -2.53
CA LYS A 84 9.00 -10.86 -3.41
C LYS A 84 10.04 -9.81 -3.77
N GLU A 85 10.71 -9.19 -2.80
CA GLU A 85 11.78 -8.21 -3.08
C GLU A 85 12.90 -8.77 -3.99
N ARG A 86 13.28 -10.04 -3.82
CA ARG A 86 14.24 -10.70 -4.74
C ARG A 86 13.70 -10.80 -6.17
N VAL A 87 12.43 -11.17 -6.36
CA VAL A 87 11.79 -11.24 -7.68
C VAL A 87 11.62 -9.85 -8.30
N GLU A 88 11.32 -8.82 -7.51
CA GLU A 88 11.27 -7.42 -7.98
C GLU A 88 12.64 -6.92 -8.45
N ALA A 89 13.71 -7.26 -7.72
CA ALA A 89 15.08 -6.95 -8.11
C ALA A 89 15.50 -7.66 -9.40
N GLU A 90 15.18 -8.96 -9.56
CA GLU A 90 15.49 -9.73 -10.76
C GLU A 90 14.72 -9.20 -11.99
N LEU A 91 13.42 -8.90 -11.84
CA LEU A 91 12.60 -8.28 -12.88
C LEU A 91 13.13 -6.90 -13.30
N LYS A 92 13.62 -6.09 -12.34
CA LYS A 92 14.22 -4.78 -12.61
C LYS A 92 15.53 -4.91 -13.40
N ALA A 93 16.42 -5.82 -13.01
CA ALA A 93 17.68 -6.07 -13.70
C ALA A 93 17.46 -6.55 -15.15
N LEU A 94 16.56 -7.51 -15.35
CA LEU A 94 16.19 -8.01 -16.69
C LEU A 94 15.50 -6.94 -17.54
N GLY A 95 14.76 -6.02 -16.92
CA GLY A 95 14.23 -4.82 -17.58
C GLY A 95 15.34 -3.93 -18.14
N GLN A 96 16.37 -3.64 -17.33
CA GLN A 96 17.53 -2.83 -17.75
C GLN A 96 18.31 -3.47 -18.91
N VAL A 97 18.38 -4.82 -18.97
CA VAL A 97 18.96 -5.53 -20.13
C VAL A 97 18.15 -5.27 -21.41
N LEU A 98 16.82 -5.29 -21.36
CA LEU A 98 15.99 -4.96 -22.52
C LEU A 98 16.14 -3.48 -22.94
N ASP A 99 16.17 -2.57 -21.97
CA ASP A 99 16.37 -1.14 -22.22
C ASP A 99 17.75 -0.85 -22.85
N SER A 100 18.82 -1.57 -22.46
CA SER A 100 20.15 -1.44 -23.07
C SER A 100 20.22 -1.89 -24.54
N HIS A 101 19.31 -2.78 -24.96
CA HIS A 101 19.13 -3.18 -26.36
C HIS A 101 18.07 -2.32 -27.09
N GLY A 102 17.53 -1.27 -26.45
CA GLY A 102 16.51 -0.39 -27.04
C GLY A 102 15.17 -1.07 -27.35
N VAL A 103 14.89 -2.23 -26.72
CA VAL A 103 13.70 -3.05 -27.00
C VAL A 103 12.80 -3.19 -25.78
N ARG A 104 11.52 -3.43 -26.01
CA ARG A 104 10.52 -3.76 -24.98
C ARG A 104 10.01 -5.19 -25.19
N MET A 105 9.23 -5.71 -24.24
CA MET A 105 8.67 -7.07 -24.29
C MET A 105 7.96 -7.43 -25.61
N SER A 106 7.32 -6.44 -26.26
CA SER A 106 6.55 -6.59 -27.50
C SER A 106 7.31 -6.20 -28.78
N THR A 107 8.53 -5.66 -28.71
CA THR A 107 9.24 -5.17 -29.90
C THR A 107 9.61 -6.31 -30.85
N GLY A 108 9.41 -6.12 -32.15
CA GLY A 108 9.77 -7.08 -33.19
C GLY A 108 11.25 -7.48 -33.15
N LEU A 109 11.50 -8.78 -33.26
CA LEU A 109 12.84 -9.40 -33.30
C LEU A 109 13.34 -9.61 -34.73
N THR A 110 12.48 -9.39 -35.72
CA THR A 110 12.77 -9.48 -37.15
C THR A 110 12.61 -8.12 -37.80
N THR A 111 13.27 -7.94 -38.94
CA THR A 111 13.05 -6.84 -39.88
C THR A 111 11.73 -7.05 -40.66
N LEU A 112 11.34 -6.07 -41.48
CA LEU A 112 10.07 -6.07 -42.23
C LEU A 112 10.00 -7.19 -43.30
N ASP A 113 11.15 -7.61 -43.80
CA ASP A 113 11.37 -8.73 -44.72
C ASP A 113 11.54 -10.09 -44.00
N GLY A 114 11.38 -10.13 -42.67
CA GLY A 114 11.29 -11.35 -41.88
C GLY A 114 12.60 -11.94 -41.37
N PHE A 115 13.74 -11.37 -41.72
CA PHE A 115 15.05 -11.82 -41.21
C PHE A 115 15.27 -11.40 -39.75
N PRO A 116 16.05 -12.15 -38.95
CA PRO A 116 16.43 -11.73 -37.60
C PRO A 116 17.18 -10.39 -37.61
N ARG A 117 16.84 -9.50 -36.69
CA ARG A 117 17.53 -8.21 -36.53
C ARG A 117 19.00 -8.40 -36.16
N SER A 118 19.89 -7.71 -36.87
CA SER A 118 21.34 -7.71 -36.66
C SER A 118 21.83 -6.63 -35.69
N ASP A 119 20.96 -5.69 -35.31
CA ASP A 119 21.28 -4.56 -34.43
C ASP A 119 21.06 -4.87 -32.92
N ILE A 120 20.58 -6.06 -32.59
CA ILE A 120 20.32 -6.53 -31.22
C ILE A 120 20.73 -8.01 -31.07
N ASP A 121 21.07 -8.43 -29.85
CA ASP A 121 21.20 -9.86 -29.56
C ASP A 121 19.80 -10.51 -29.46
N VAL A 122 19.32 -11.03 -30.58
CA VAL A 122 18.02 -11.72 -30.68
C VAL A 122 17.94 -12.94 -29.75
N ALA A 123 19.06 -13.59 -29.40
CA ALA A 123 19.06 -14.72 -28.48
C ALA A 123 18.92 -14.24 -27.02
N GLN A 124 19.74 -13.28 -26.58
CA GLN A 124 19.67 -12.69 -25.24
C GLN A 124 18.33 -11.99 -24.99
N VAL A 125 17.80 -11.25 -25.98
CA VAL A 125 16.48 -10.61 -25.87
C VAL A 125 15.37 -11.66 -25.73
N ARG A 126 15.46 -12.81 -26.42
CA ARG A 126 14.48 -13.91 -26.26
C ARG A 126 14.54 -14.57 -24.89
N THR A 127 15.74 -14.91 -24.39
CA THR A 127 15.89 -15.54 -23.06
C THR A 127 15.50 -14.60 -21.93
N THR A 128 15.88 -13.32 -22.02
CA THR A 128 15.48 -12.27 -21.07
C THR A 128 13.96 -12.10 -21.04
N ARG A 129 13.29 -12.02 -22.21
CA ARG A 129 11.81 -11.96 -22.27
C ARG A 129 11.16 -13.21 -21.68
N ALA A 130 11.67 -14.41 -21.97
CA ALA A 130 11.14 -15.66 -21.42
C ALA A 130 11.25 -15.69 -19.88
N ARG A 131 12.41 -15.31 -19.32
CA ARG A 131 12.62 -15.22 -17.87
C ARG A 131 11.70 -14.17 -17.22
N ILE A 132 11.51 -12.99 -17.84
CA ILE A 132 10.54 -11.98 -17.36
C ILE A 132 9.10 -12.53 -17.34
N ILE A 133 8.70 -13.32 -18.34
CA ILE A 133 7.35 -13.94 -18.38
C ILE A 133 7.19 -14.94 -17.22
N TRP A 134 8.18 -15.81 -16.99
CA TRP A 134 8.15 -16.76 -15.87
C TRP A 134 8.12 -16.03 -14.52
N LEU A 135 9.02 -15.07 -14.30
CA LEU A 135 9.07 -14.28 -13.06
C LEU A 135 7.77 -13.50 -12.79
N LYS A 136 7.07 -13.01 -13.83
CA LYS A 136 5.76 -12.37 -13.66
C LYS A 136 4.67 -13.34 -13.22
N ASN A 137 4.71 -14.59 -13.70
CA ASN A 137 3.77 -15.62 -13.28
C ASN A 137 4.07 -16.07 -11.83
N ASP A 138 5.34 -16.31 -11.50
CA ASP A 138 5.80 -16.58 -10.13
C ASP A 138 5.47 -15.43 -9.18
N TYR A 139 5.62 -14.18 -9.61
CA TYR A 139 5.24 -13.00 -8.83
C TYR A 139 3.73 -12.94 -8.56
N LYS A 140 2.88 -13.31 -9.54
CA LYS A 140 1.42 -13.34 -9.34
C LYS A 140 1.01 -14.40 -8.31
N ASP A 141 1.60 -15.59 -8.37
CA ASP A 141 1.40 -16.65 -7.38
C ASP A 141 1.92 -16.25 -5.98
N LEU A 142 3.11 -15.64 -5.93
CA LEU A 142 3.70 -15.12 -4.71
C LEU A 142 2.87 -14.01 -4.05
N MET A 143 2.36 -13.05 -4.83
CA MET A 143 1.48 -11.99 -4.32
C MET A 143 0.14 -12.54 -3.82
N SER A 144 -0.41 -13.58 -4.46
CA SER A 144 -1.59 -14.30 -3.96
C SER A 144 -1.33 -14.97 -2.60
N ARG A 145 -0.13 -15.55 -2.39
CA ARG A 145 0.30 -16.11 -1.10
C ARG A 145 0.47 -15.02 -0.03
N ILE A 146 1.07 -13.87 -0.39
CA ILE A 146 1.20 -12.70 0.50
C ILE A 146 -0.18 -12.17 0.89
N GLU A 147 -1.10 -12.02 -0.07
CA GLU A 147 -2.47 -11.58 0.18
C GLU A 147 -3.19 -12.55 1.13
N LYS A 148 -3.10 -13.86 0.91
CA LYS A 148 -3.69 -14.87 1.81
C LYS A 148 -3.06 -14.81 3.20
N GLY A 149 -1.73 -14.72 3.29
CA GLY A 149 -1.01 -14.60 4.56
C GLY A 149 -1.33 -13.32 5.33
N LEU A 150 -1.57 -12.21 4.63
CA LEU A 150 -1.96 -10.93 5.23
C LEU A 150 -3.43 -10.95 5.69
N HIS A 151 -4.36 -11.53 4.92
CA HIS A 151 -5.73 -11.74 5.39
C HIS A 151 -5.78 -12.72 6.58
N GLU A 152 -4.97 -13.78 6.60
CA GLU A 152 -4.83 -14.66 7.77
C GLU A 152 -4.25 -13.91 8.98
N HIS A 153 -3.27 -13.03 8.77
CA HIS A 153 -2.70 -12.19 9.81
C HIS A 153 -3.74 -11.21 10.38
N HIS A 154 -4.52 -10.54 9.54
CA HIS A 154 -5.57 -9.61 9.98
C HIS A 154 -6.77 -10.34 10.60
N ALA A 155 -7.14 -11.52 10.09
CA ALA A 155 -8.16 -12.36 10.72
C ALA A 155 -7.71 -12.86 12.10
N ARG A 156 -6.41 -13.20 12.28
CA ARG A 156 -5.83 -13.49 13.60
C ARG A 156 -5.88 -12.26 14.51
N LEU A 157 -5.46 -11.08 14.04
CA LEU A 157 -5.51 -9.84 14.83
C LEU A 157 -6.94 -9.44 15.22
N ALA A 158 -7.92 -9.61 14.33
CA ALA A 158 -9.33 -9.36 14.59
C ALA A 158 -9.92 -10.40 15.57
N ALA A 159 -9.55 -11.67 15.45
CA ALA A 159 -9.88 -12.70 16.44
C ALA A 159 -9.24 -12.38 17.81
N GLN A 160 -7.99 -11.93 17.85
CA GLN A 160 -7.26 -11.49 19.05
C GLN A 160 -7.74 -10.13 19.59
N ALA A 161 -8.64 -9.44 18.89
CA ALA A 161 -9.37 -8.27 19.38
C ALA A 161 -10.74 -8.66 19.98
N ASN A 162 -11.37 -9.73 19.47
CA ASN A 162 -12.64 -10.28 19.98
C ASN A 162 -12.46 -11.36 21.07
N ASP A 163 -11.27 -11.94 21.21
CA ASP A 163 -10.84 -12.81 22.29
C ASP A 163 -9.69 -12.10 23.07
N PRO A 164 -9.69 -12.03 24.42
CA PRO A 164 -8.68 -11.29 25.18
C PRO A 164 -7.22 -11.77 25.00
N THR A 165 -6.99 -12.89 24.32
CA THR A 165 -5.81 -13.73 24.50
C THR A 165 -4.74 -13.55 23.42
N ALA A 166 -3.60 -12.98 23.82
CA ALA A 166 -2.27 -13.02 23.20
C ALA A 166 -2.11 -12.60 21.71
N ALA A 167 -1.42 -11.46 21.52
CA ALA A 167 -0.54 -11.22 20.37
C ALA A 167 0.75 -10.51 20.81
N GLN A 168 1.88 -11.14 20.49
CA GLN A 168 3.29 -10.69 20.46
C GLN A 168 3.93 -11.61 19.37
N GLN A 169 4.88 -11.28 18.49
CA GLN A 169 6.21 -10.61 18.48
C GLN A 169 6.47 -10.16 17.00
N THR A 170 7.45 -9.38 16.49
CA THR A 170 8.44 -8.32 16.86
C THR A 170 9.22 -7.95 15.56
N HIS A 171 10.06 -6.90 15.36
CA HIS A 171 10.42 -5.66 16.08
C HIS A 171 11.15 -4.67 15.11
N GLN A 172 11.45 -3.44 15.60
CA GLN A 172 12.68 -2.62 15.31
C GLN A 172 12.92 -2.03 13.90
N GLU A 173 13.45 -0.80 13.72
CA GLU A 173 13.69 0.36 14.63
C GLU A 173 13.76 1.67 13.77
N ALA A 174 14.41 2.83 14.02
CA ALA A 174 15.47 3.28 14.95
C ALA A 174 15.43 4.82 15.19
N SER A 175 16.30 5.32 16.09
CA SER A 175 16.68 6.74 16.33
C SER A 175 15.70 7.65 17.12
N ALA A 176 16.25 8.60 17.89
CA ALA A 176 15.61 9.39 18.95
C ALA A 176 16.31 10.78 19.08
N PRO A 177 15.96 11.70 20.02
CA PRO A 177 14.82 11.77 20.97
C PRO A 177 13.98 13.07 20.77
N PRO A 178 12.95 13.38 21.60
CA PRO A 178 13.16 14.05 22.90
C PRO A 178 12.21 13.58 24.02
N ALA A 179 12.32 14.16 25.22
CA ALA A 179 11.58 13.74 26.42
C ALA A 179 10.10 14.18 26.41
N ALA A 180 9.19 13.26 26.09
CA ALA A 180 7.74 13.45 26.21
C ALA A 180 7.03 12.18 26.70
N LEU A 181 6.01 12.35 27.56
CA LEU A 181 4.98 11.36 27.90
C LEU A 181 5.49 9.96 28.33
N GLU A 182 6.08 9.85 29.53
CA GLU A 182 6.17 8.57 30.26
C GLU A 182 4.77 8.14 30.78
N ALA A 183 3.89 7.70 29.87
CA ALA A 183 2.54 7.24 30.24
C ALA A 183 2.59 5.88 30.98
N PRO A 184 1.74 5.66 32.00
CA PRO A 184 1.66 4.38 32.69
C PRO A 184 0.96 3.32 31.82
N PHE A 185 1.55 2.13 31.75
CA PHE A 185 1.09 1.02 30.91
C PHE A 185 0.70 -0.25 31.70
N ALA A 186 1.15 -0.35 32.96
CA ALA A 186 0.72 -1.39 33.89
C ALA A 186 0.32 -0.79 35.25
N LYS A 187 -0.44 -1.55 36.05
CA LYS A 187 -0.71 -1.25 37.47
C LYS A 187 -0.43 -2.47 38.33
N VAL A 188 0.24 -2.28 39.45
CA VAL A 188 0.53 -3.34 40.43
C VAL A 188 -0.75 -3.68 41.21
N ASN A 189 -1.22 -4.91 41.07
CA ASN A 189 -2.44 -5.42 41.69
C ASN A 189 -2.19 -6.20 42.98
N SER A 190 -1.08 -6.95 43.04
CA SER A 190 -0.61 -7.61 44.25
C SER A 190 0.91 -7.74 44.25
N VAL A 191 1.50 -7.85 45.44
CA VAL A 191 2.91 -8.16 45.68
C VAL A 191 2.95 -9.20 46.80
N VAL A 192 3.80 -10.22 46.67
CA VAL A 192 3.93 -11.33 47.62
C VAL A 192 5.07 -11.05 48.60
N ALA A 193 4.90 -11.39 49.88
CA ALA A 193 5.92 -11.23 50.90
C ALA A 193 7.20 -12.03 50.57
N GLY A 194 8.37 -11.45 50.84
CA GLY A 194 9.69 -12.04 50.55
C GLY A 194 10.07 -12.06 49.06
N SER A 195 9.21 -11.53 48.18
CA SER A 195 9.43 -11.57 46.74
C SER A 195 10.50 -10.59 46.25
N PRO A 196 11.09 -10.82 45.06
CA PRO A 196 11.92 -9.84 44.37
C PRO A 196 11.25 -8.47 44.19
N ALA A 197 9.94 -8.43 43.90
CA ALA A 197 9.19 -7.20 43.75
C ALA A 197 9.03 -6.43 45.07
N GLU A 198 8.74 -7.13 46.19
CA GLU A 198 8.70 -6.50 47.51
C GLU A 198 10.09 -6.01 47.94
N THR A 199 11.13 -6.82 47.70
CA THR A 199 12.53 -6.48 48.00
C THR A 199 12.98 -5.23 47.23
N ALA A 200 12.48 -5.03 46.01
CA ALA A 200 12.71 -3.83 45.20
C ALA A 200 11.89 -2.61 45.64
N GLY A 201 10.98 -2.74 46.62
CA GLY A 201 10.14 -1.65 47.11
C GLY A 201 8.92 -1.34 46.24
N LEU A 202 8.49 -2.27 45.37
CA LEU A 202 7.27 -2.14 44.56
C LEU A 202 6.02 -2.34 45.43
N ARG A 203 4.97 -1.53 45.25
CA ARG A 203 3.77 -1.53 46.08
C ARG A 203 2.49 -1.71 45.26
N VAL A 204 1.47 -2.29 45.88
CA VAL A 204 0.12 -2.36 45.30
C VAL A 204 -0.41 -0.95 45.06
N GLY A 205 -0.95 -0.73 43.85
CA GLY A 205 -1.42 0.58 43.40
C GLY A 205 -0.43 1.37 42.54
N ASP A 206 0.87 1.06 42.59
CA ASP A 206 1.89 1.68 41.73
C ASP A 206 1.54 1.50 40.24
N SER A 207 1.70 2.56 39.45
CA SER A 207 1.38 2.57 38.02
C SER A 207 2.66 2.64 37.19
N ILE A 208 3.07 1.53 36.58
CA ILE A 208 4.37 1.37 35.92
C ILE A 208 4.43 2.20 34.64
N THR A 209 5.43 3.08 34.53
CA THR A 209 5.73 3.86 33.31
C THR A 209 6.90 3.29 32.52
N LYS A 210 7.84 2.61 33.18
CA LYS A 210 8.96 1.90 32.55
C LYS A 210 9.35 0.64 33.32
N PHE A 211 9.69 -0.44 32.62
CA PHE A 211 10.21 -1.68 33.21
C PHE A 211 11.37 -2.21 32.37
N GLY A 212 12.60 -1.85 32.74
CA GLY A 212 13.81 -2.11 31.94
C GLY A 212 13.77 -1.31 30.64
N TRP A 213 13.74 -2.02 29.51
CA TRP A 213 13.55 -1.45 28.17
C TRP A 213 12.06 -1.33 27.77
N VAL A 214 11.13 -1.79 28.62
CA VAL A 214 9.70 -1.84 28.33
C VAL A 214 8.98 -0.55 28.75
N ASP A 215 8.15 0.01 27.87
CA ASP A 215 7.34 1.21 28.09
C ASP A 215 5.97 1.11 27.39
N TRP A 216 5.16 2.19 27.46
CA TRP A 216 3.80 2.20 26.92
C TRP A 216 3.70 2.01 25.40
N THR A 217 4.78 2.24 24.65
CA THR A 217 4.79 2.05 23.19
C THR A 217 5.05 0.61 22.78
N ASN A 218 5.79 -0.15 23.61
CA ASN A 218 6.32 -1.47 23.23
C ASN A 218 5.85 -2.64 24.12
N HIS A 219 5.14 -2.39 25.23
CA HIS A 219 4.82 -3.43 26.22
C HIS A 219 3.96 -4.60 25.73
N GLU A 220 3.21 -4.41 24.62
CA GLU A 220 2.34 -5.38 23.95
C GLU A 220 1.59 -6.32 24.93
N ARG A 221 0.54 -5.80 25.59
CA ARG A 221 -0.26 -6.52 26.63
C ARG A 221 0.55 -7.04 27.83
N LEU A 222 1.69 -6.42 28.15
CA LEU A 222 2.63 -6.71 29.26
C LEU A 222 3.56 -7.91 29.07
N SER A 223 3.44 -8.72 28.03
CA SER A 223 4.31 -9.89 27.88
C SER A 223 5.77 -9.52 27.59
N ARG A 224 6.08 -8.27 27.18
CA ARG A 224 7.47 -7.77 27.13
C ARG A 224 8.07 -7.62 28.52
N VAL A 225 7.26 -7.31 29.53
CA VAL A 225 7.73 -7.30 30.93
C VAL A 225 8.14 -8.72 31.33
N ALA A 226 7.34 -9.73 30.97
CA ALA A 226 7.71 -11.13 31.21
C ALA A 226 8.97 -11.55 30.42
N GLU A 227 9.10 -11.11 29.17
CA GLU A 227 10.30 -11.34 28.33
C GLU A 227 11.56 -10.72 28.97
N ALA A 228 11.55 -9.41 29.24
CA ALA A 228 12.66 -8.71 29.88
C ALA A 228 13.06 -9.34 31.23
N VAL A 229 12.07 -9.81 31.99
CA VAL A 229 12.25 -10.50 33.28
C VAL A 229 12.83 -11.91 33.13
N SER A 230 12.52 -12.60 32.04
CA SER A 230 13.11 -13.91 31.72
C SER A 230 14.54 -13.81 31.20
N GLN A 231 14.85 -12.75 30.43
CA GLN A 231 16.18 -12.49 29.85
C GLN A 231 17.18 -11.97 30.89
N ASN A 232 16.70 -11.34 31.96
CA ASN A 232 17.53 -10.72 33.01
C ASN A 232 17.42 -11.47 34.36
N GLU A 233 17.23 -12.79 34.35
CA GLU A 233 17.27 -13.56 35.60
C GLU A 233 18.64 -13.45 36.28
N GLY A 234 18.65 -13.06 37.57
CA GLY A 234 19.86 -12.73 38.32
C GLY A 234 20.40 -11.31 38.08
N VAL A 235 19.86 -10.56 37.13
CA VAL A 235 20.34 -9.22 36.72
C VAL A 235 19.34 -8.12 37.14
N PRO A 236 19.77 -6.99 37.74
CA PRO A 236 18.86 -5.93 38.16
C PRO A 236 18.19 -5.21 36.97
N ILE A 237 16.87 -5.10 37.00
CA ILE A 237 16.07 -4.38 36.01
C ILE A 237 15.58 -3.05 36.60
N THR A 238 15.81 -1.94 35.91
CA THR A 238 15.34 -0.61 36.36
C THR A 238 13.85 -0.41 36.08
N VAL A 239 13.05 -0.22 37.13
CA VAL A 239 11.60 0.01 37.04
C VAL A 239 11.29 1.45 37.47
N LYS A 240 10.41 2.13 36.72
CA LYS A 240 9.79 3.40 37.11
C LYS A 240 8.28 3.22 37.26
N ALA A 241 7.71 3.83 38.30
CA ALA A 241 6.28 3.85 38.52
C ALA A 241 5.81 5.17 39.14
N LEU A 242 4.57 5.54 38.85
CA LEU A 242 3.83 6.60 39.54
C LEU A 242 3.11 5.98 40.75
N ARG A 243 3.51 6.39 41.95
CA ARG A 243 2.98 5.93 43.22
C ARG A 243 1.84 6.84 43.68
N PRO A 244 0.60 6.34 43.85
CA PRO A 244 -0.50 7.15 44.36
C PRO A 244 -0.23 7.56 45.82
N ASN A 245 -0.35 8.85 46.13
CA ASN A 245 -0.12 9.34 47.49
C ASN A 245 -1.39 9.17 48.35
N ALA A 246 -1.25 8.55 49.53
CA ALA A 246 -2.36 8.26 50.43
C ALA A 246 -3.06 9.52 50.98
N SER A 247 -2.40 10.68 50.97
CA SER A 247 -2.97 11.98 51.37
C SER A 247 -3.65 12.75 50.22
N GLY A 248 -3.86 12.13 49.06
CA GLY A 248 -4.59 12.73 47.93
C GLY A 248 -3.80 13.74 47.10
N GLY A 249 -2.49 13.90 47.36
CA GLY A 249 -1.58 14.68 46.52
C GLY A 249 -1.29 14.04 45.15
N PRO A 250 -0.57 14.74 44.26
CA PRO A 250 -0.14 14.18 42.98
C PRO A 250 0.71 12.91 43.18
N ALA A 251 0.65 11.99 42.22
CA ALA A 251 1.40 10.75 42.27
C ALA A 251 2.91 11.00 42.15
N GLU A 252 3.70 10.32 42.98
CA GLU A 252 5.15 10.46 43.05
C GLU A 252 5.85 9.51 42.06
N THR A 253 6.79 10.01 41.27
CA THR A 253 7.60 9.17 40.37
C THR A 253 8.70 8.46 41.16
N VAL A 254 8.54 7.15 41.39
CA VAL A 254 9.51 6.31 42.09
C VAL A 254 10.28 5.45 41.08
N GLN A 255 11.60 5.44 41.19
CA GLN A 255 12.49 4.56 40.42
C GLN A 255 13.17 3.55 41.36
N MET A 256 13.25 2.29 40.93
CA MET A 256 13.77 1.16 41.72
C MET A 256 14.52 0.15 40.82
N GLN A 257 15.31 -0.74 41.45
CA GLN A 257 15.98 -1.85 40.76
C GLN A 257 15.38 -3.17 41.25
N LEU A 258 14.92 -4.02 40.33
CA LEU A 258 14.27 -5.30 40.62
C LEU A 258 15.05 -6.43 39.94
N THR A 259 15.68 -7.30 40.73
CA THR A 259 16.45 -8.46 40.24
C THR A 259 15.58 -9.73 40.24
N PRO A 260 15.16 -10.27 39.08
CA PRO A 260 14.38 -11.50 39.02
C PRO A 260 15.18 -12.74 39.45
N ARG A 261 14.50 -13.74 40.03
CA ARG A 261 15.10 -15.02 40.46
C ARG A 261 14.02 -16.09 40.59
N ARG A 262 14.29 -17.37 40.29
CA ARG A 262 13.32 -18.48 40.55
C ARG A 262 13.26 -18.91 42.02
N ASN A 263 14.37 -18.89 42.75
CA ASN A 263 14.50 -19.60 44.03
C ASN A 263 14.16 -18.74 45.26
N TRP A 264 13.04 -18.00 45.23
CA TRP A 264 12.57 -17.16 46.35
C TRP A 264 11.40 -17.76 47.16
N GLY A 265 10.95 -18.97 46.82
CA GLY A 265 9.89 -19.68 47.54
C GLY A 265 8.46 -19.44 47.03
N GLY A 266 8.28 -18.67 45.95
CA GLY A 266 6.97 -18.41 45.33
C GLY A 266 6.92 -18.67 43.83
N ARG A 267 5.76 -18.45 43.21
CA ARG A 267 5.52 -18.74 41.78
C ARG A 267 6.12 -17.66 40.87
N GLY A 268 6.98 -18.08 39.94
CA GLY A 268 7.55 -17.21 38.90
C GLY A 268 8.74 -16.39 39.37
N LEU A 269 9.13 -15.39 38.58
CA LEU A 269 10.42 -14.68 38.71
C LEU A 269 10.39 -13.40 39.59
N LEU A 270 9.19 -12.87 39.89
CA LEU A 270 9.01 -11.54 40.50
C LEU A 270 8.23 -11.54 41.81
N GLY A 271 7.18 -12.36 41.91
CA GLY A 271 6.20 -12.31 43.00
C GLY A 271 5.30 -11.07 43.04
N CYS A 272 5.08 -10.38 41.91
CA CYS A 272 4.02 -9.39 41.78
C CYS A 272 3.05 -9.72 40.64
N HIS A 273 1.82 -9.23 40.74
CA HIS A 273 0.81 -9.31 39.68
C HIS A 273 0.61 -7.93 39.06
N LEU A 274 0.92 -7.81 37.76
CA LEU A 274 0.69 -6.60 36.98
C LEU A 274 -0.59 -6.75 36.16
N LEU A 275 -1.46 -5.75 36.21
CA LEU A 275 -2.62 -5.62 35.31
C LEU A 275 -2.32 -4.56 34.24
N PRO A 276 -2.85 -4.69 33.01
CA PRO A 276 -2.78 -3.61 32.01
C PRO A 276 -3.40 -2.32 32.54
N PHE A 277 -2.78 -1.16 32.26
CA PHE A 277 -3.29 0.13 32.74
C PHE A 277 -4.51 0.57 31.92
N GLN A 278 -5.70 0.26 32.41
CA GLN A 278 -6.95 0.79 31.84
C GLN A 278 -7.15 2.24 32.29
N ARG A 279 -7.23 3.17 31.32
CA ARG A 279 -7.72 4.54 31.59
C ARG A 279 -9.19 4.48 31.98
N ALA A 280 -9.48 4.70 33.26
CA ALA A 280 -10.85 4.91 33.73
C ALA A 280 -11.38 6.24 33.20
N PHE A 281 -12.12 6.20 32.09
CA PHE A 281 -13.00 7.31 31.72
C PHE A 281 -14.07 7.48 32.83
N PRO A 282 -14.31 8.70 33.33
CA PRO A 282 -15.33 8.94 34.34
C PRO A 282 -16.72 8.81 33.71
N LEU A 283 -17.29 7.61 33.77
CA LEU A 283 -18.67 7.36 33.34
C LEU A 283 -19.63 8.19 34.20
N PHE A 284 -20.34 9.12 33.56
CA PHE A 284 -21.44 9.85 34.19
C PHE A 284 -22.53 8.86 34.60
N ARG A 285 -22.66 8.61 35.92
CA ARG A 285 -23.79 7.87 36.49
C ARG A 285 -25.07 8.70 36.34
N THR A 286 -25.88 8.38 35.34
CA THR A 286 -27.32 8.62 35.40
C THR A 286 -28.00 7.34 35.92
N SER A 287 -28.56 7.43 37.12
CA SER A 287 -29.34 6.35 37.74
C SER A 287 -30.83 6.54 37.47
N LEU A 288 -31.56 5.48 37.14
CA LEU A 288 -32.99 5.24 37.40
C LEU A 288 -33.25 3.71 37.26
N PRO A 289 -34.39 3.14 37.70
CA PRO A 289 -34.36 1.89 38.45
C PRO A 289 -34.83 0.64 37.68
N ALA A 290 -34.64 -0.52 38.33
CA ALA A 290 -35.20 -1.79 37.91
C ALA A 290 -36.72 -1.86 38.09
N THR A 291 -37.41 -2.72 37.32
CA THR A 291 -37.95 -4.02 37.80
C THR A 291 -38.48 -4.83 36.60
N THR A 292 -38.57 -6.17 36.74
CA THR A 292 -39.43 -7.12 35.97
C THR A 292 -38.73 -7.99 34.91
N ASN A 293 -38.27 -9.14 35.41
CA ASN A 293 -38.39 -10.51 34.87
C ASN A 293 -37.81 -10.93 33.51
N TYR A 294 -37.10 -12.06 33.56
CA TYR A 294 -36.65 -12.91 32.45
C TYR A 294 -37.78 -13.34 31.50
N ILE A 295 -37.46 -13.37 30.20
CA ILE A 295 -37.78 -14.51 29.32
C ILE A 295 -36.46 -14.90 28.62
N MET A 296 -36.19 -16.20 28.50
CA MET A 296 -35.01 -16.71 27.77
C MET A 296 -35.26 -16.64 26.25
N ALA A 297 -34.38 -15.97 25.51
CA ALA A 297 -34.39 -16.00 24.05
C ALA A 297 -32.96 -15.92 23.49
N GLU A 298 -32.49 -17.07 23.00
CA GLU A 298 -31.58 -17.28 21.86
C GLU A 298 -30.24 -16.52 21.77
N THR A 299 -29.15 -17.29 21.65
CA THR A 299 -27.79 -16.79 21.44
C THR A 299 -27.61 -16.21 20.03
N ALA A 300 -28.03 -14.95 19.84
CA ALA A 300 -27.71 -14.21 18.63
C ALA A 300 -26.18 -14.09 18.48
N ALA A 301 -25.65 -14.50 17.33
CA ALA A 301 -24.25 -14.30 17.00
C ALA A 301 -23.93 -12.79 16.97
N GLN A 302 -22.78 -12.40 17.51
CA GLN A 302 -22.30 -11.02 17.43
C GLN A 302 -22.23 -10.59 15.95
N PRO A 303 -22.91 -9.51 15.53
CA PRO A 303 -22.93 -9.11 14.13
C PRO A 303 -21.53 -8.67 13.72
N SER A 304 -20.89 -9.45 12.85
CA SER A 304 -19.58 -9.13 12.28
C SER A 304 -19.65 -7.81 11.53
N CYS A 305 -18.86 -6.81 11.95
CA CYS A 305 -18.76 -5.54 11.24
C CYS A 305 -18.39 -5.79 9.77
N PRO A 306 -19.17 -5.31 8.78
CA PRO A 306 -18.86 -5.49 7.37
C PRO A 306 -17.60 -4.70 6.98
N THR A 307 -16.52 -5.43 6.75
CA THR A 307 -15.24 -4.91 6.26
C THR A 307 -15.17 -4.92 4.74
N PHE A 308 -14.72 -3.82 4.14
CA PHE A 308 -14.50 -3.68 2.71
C PHE A 308 -13.03 -3.34 2.40
N LYS A 309 -12.39 -4.09 1.50
CA LYS A 309 -11.05 -3.78 0.99
C LYS A 309 -11.11 -2.54 0.09
N LEU A 310 -10.45 -1.47 0.52
CA LEU A 310 -10.33 -0.20 -0.21
C LEU A 310 -8.90 -0.04 -0.73
N VAL A 311 -8.74 0.08 -2.04
CA VAL A 311 -7.43 0.29 -2.67
C VAL A 311 -7.20 1.80 -2.84
N LEU A 312 -6.18 2.35 -2.17
CA LEU A 312 -5.84 3.77 -2.24
C LEU A 312 -4.60 3.99 -3.11
N VAL A 313 -4.80 4.57 -4.29
CA VAL A 313 -3.78 4.67 -5.35
C VAL A 313 -3.57 6.11 -5.81
N GLY A 314 -2.44 6.39 -6.48
CA GLY A 314 -2.08 7.74 -6.93
C GLY A 314 -0.61 8.08 -6.66
N ASP A 315 -0.11 9.07 -7.39
CA ASP A 315 1.30 9.48 -7.43
C ASP A 315 1.89 9.76 -6.03
N GLY A 316 3.20 9.56 -5.90
CA GLY A 316 3.93 9.86 -4.68
C GLY A 316 3.84 11.34 -4.31
N GLY A 317 3.72 11.63 -3.01
CA GLY A 317 3.57 13.00 -2.51
C GLY A 317 2.17 13.62 -2.65
N THR A 318 1.19 12.93 -3.26
CA THR A 318 -0.21 13.42 -3.34
C THR A 318 -0.90 13.53 -1.99
N GLY A 319 -0.46 12.77 -0.98
CA GLY A 319 -0.92 12.85 0.41
C GLY A 319 -1.77 11.67 0.88
N LYS A 320 -1.73 10.54 0.17
CA LYS A 320 -2.50 9.31 0.48
C LYS A 320 -2.33 8.83 1.93
N THR A 321 -1.08 8.57 2.34
CA THR A 321 -0.72 8.16 3.70
C THR A 321 -1.16 9.17 4.75
N THR A 322 -1.03 10.47 4.47
CA THR A 322 -1.49 11.55 5.36
C THR A 322 -3.02 11.56 5.50
N PHE A 323 -3.75 11.28 4.43
CA PHE A 323 -5.22 11.18 4.41
C PHE A 323 -5.70 9.95 5.21
N VAL A 324 -4.97 8.83 5.17
CA VAL A 324 -5.28 7.62 5.96
C VAL A 324 -4.92 7.78 7.43
N LYS A 325 -3.66 8.14 7.75
CA LYS A 325 -3.21 8.33 9.13
C LYS A 325 -4.07 9.36 9.88
N ARG A 326 -4.50 10.43 9.20
CA ARG A 326 -5.38 11.43 9.81
C ARG A 326 -6.82 10.95 10.07
N HIS A 327 -7.33 9.94 9.35
CA HIS A 327 -8.55 9.24 9.76
C HIS A 327 -8.31 8.32 10.96
N LEU A 328 -7.12 7.71 11.07
CA LEU A 328 -6.77 6.72 12.10
C LEU A 328 -6.41 7.34 13.46
N THR A 329 -5.57 8.37 13.48
CA THR A 329 -5.05 9.01 14.71
C THR A 329 -5.55 10.44 14.93
N GLY A 330 -6.22 11.02 13.92
CA GLY A 330 -6.60 12.43 13.91
C GLY A 330 -5.44 13.41 13.59
N GLU A 331 -4.18 12.99 13.70
CA GLU A 331 -3.00 13.85 13.57
C GLU A 331 -2.60 14.14 12.12
N PHE A 332 -1.87 15.24 11.90
CA PHE A 332 -1.33 15.62 10.59
C PHE A 332 0.20 15.41 10.54
N GLU A 333 0.64 14.36 9.85
CA GLU A 333 2.06 14.08 9.66
C GLU A 333 2.70 15.08 8.68
N LYS A 334 3.44 16.06 9.21
CA LYS A 334 4.15 17.09 8.42
C LYS A 334 5.35 16.56 7.63
N LYS A 335 5.91 15.40 8.02
CA LYS A 335 7.10 14.80 7.40
C LYS A 335 6.66 13.88 6.27
N TYR A 336 7.05 14.18 5.03
CA TYR A 336 6.88 13.22 3.94
C TYR A 336 7.87 12.05 4.14
N ILE A 337 7.33 10.90 4.53
CA ILE A 337 7.99 9.60 4.45
C ILE A 337 7.31 8.87 3.27
N ALA A 338 8.11 8.26 2.39
CA ALA A 338 7.56 7.50 1.27
C ALA A 338 7.18 6.08 1.74
N THR A 339 5.92 5.69 1.54
CA THR A 339 5.43 4.32 1.78
C THR A 339 6.29 3.31 1.02
N LEU A 340 6.66 2.20 1.67
CA LEU A 340 7.40 1.10 1.04
C LEU A 340 6.43 -0.04 0.74
N GLY A 341 6.10 -0.23 -0.54
CA GLY A 341 5.13 -1.24 -0.97
C GLY A 341 3.68 -0.85 -0.66
N VAL A 342 3.13 -1.36 0.44
CA VAL A 342 1.76 -1.09 0.89
C VAL A 342 1.68 -1.13 2.41
N GLU A 343 0.92 -0.20 2.99
CA GLU A 343 0.46 -0.28 4.38
C GLU A 343 -1.05 -0.55 4.38
N VAL A 344 -1.57 -1.34 5.32
CA VAL A 344 -3.01 -1.60 5.47
C VAL A 344 -3.51 -1.05 6.78
N HIS A 345 -4.50 -0.15 6.70
CA HIS A 345 -5.03 0.59 7.83
C HIS A 345 -6.55 0.35 7.97
N PRO A 346 -7.02 -0.31 9.06
CA PRO A 346 -8.45 -0.52 9.29
C PRO A 346 -9.11 0.78 9.80
N LEU A 347 -10.03 1.33 9.01
CA LEU A 347 -10.80 2.53 9.36
C LEU A 347 -12.27 2.17 9.59
N ALA A 348 -12.71 2.21 10.85
CA ALA A 348 -14.11 1.95 11.23
C ALA A 348 -14.93 3.24 11.26
N PHE A 349 -16.10 3.23 10.63
CA PHE A 349 -17.05 4.34 10.59
C PHE A 349 -18.39 3.89 11.20
N THR A 350 -18.96 4.70 12.09
CA THR A 350 -20.27 4.40 12.70
C THR A 350 -21.38 5.10 11.92
N THR A 351 -22.25 4.31 11.30
CA THR A 351 -23.34 4.78 10.44
C THR A 351 -24.70 4.64 11.13
N ASN A 352 -25.72 5.29 10.59
CA ASN A 352 -27.13 5.10 11.00
C ASN A 352 -27.68 3.68 10.77
N LEU A 353 -26.95 2.80 10.08
CA LEU A 353 -27.29 1.39 9.85
C LEU A 353 -26.40 0.42 10.64
N GLY A 354 -25.53 0.91 11.52
CA GLY A 354 -24.50 0.14 12.23
C GLY A 354 -23.09 0.56 11.84
N GLN A 355 -22.08 -0.17 12.33
CA GLN A 355 -20.68 0.08 11.95
C GLN A 355 -20.35 -0.54 10.59
N ILE A 356 -19.40 0.08 9.88
CA ILE A 356 -18.73 -0.45 8.70
C ILE A 356 -17.22 -0.26 8.87
N GLN A 357 -16.40 -1.09 8.23
CA GLN A 357 -14.95 -0.93 8.21
C GLN A 357 -14.42 -0.87 6.78
N PHE A 358 -13.45 0.00 6.53
CA PHE A 358 -12.62 -0.03 5.34
C PHE A 358 -11.21 -0.48 5.71
N ASP A 359 -10.77 -1.61 5.17
CA ASP A 359 -9.36 -1.99 5.20
C ASP A 359 -8.68 -1.22 4.06
N VAL A 360 -8.04 -0.09 4.39
CA VAL A 360 -7.42 0.79 3.40
C VAL A 360 -6.00 0.34 3.10
N TRP A 361 -5.78 -0.15 1.90
CA TRP A 361 -4.47 -0.50 1.35
C TRP A 361 -3.86 0.77 0.74
N ASP A 362 -3.09 1.53 1.52
CA ASP A 362 -2.33 2.69 1.06
C ASP A 362 -1.09 2.21 0.29
N THR A 363 -1.16 2.23 -1.04
CA THR A 363 -0.03 1.82 -1.87
C THR A 363 1.03 2.91 -1.89
N ALA A 364 2.29 2.54 -2.11
CA ALA A 364 3.28 3.49 -2.58
C ALA A 364 2.80 4.18 -3.88
N GLY A 365 3.35 5.37 -4.14
CA GLY A 365 3.06 6.16 -5.34
C GLY A 365 4.28 6.38 -6.23
N GLN A 366 5.39 5.72 -5.92
CA GLN A 366 6.73 5.99 -6.47
C GLN A 366 7.30 4.83 -7.30
N GLU A 367 6.65 3.66 -7.31
CA GLU A 367 7.08 2.51 -8.09
C GLU A 367 6.79 2.73 -9.59
N LYS A 368 7.83 3.13 -10.34
CA LYS A 368 7.77 3.39 -11.78
C LYS A 368 7.51 2.14 -12.64
N PHE A 369 7.35 0.97 -12.02
CA PHE A 369 7.21 -0.33 -12.65
C PHE A 369 5.79 -0.88 -12.42
N GLY A 370 4.84 -0.44 -13.25
CA GLY A 370 3.38 -0.69 -13.15
C GLY A 370 2.90 -2.13 -13.39
N GLY A 371 3.69 -3.14 -12.98
CA GLY A 371 3.27 -4.54 -12.84
C GLY A 371 3.47 -5.10 -11.42
N LEU A 372 4.15 -4.36 -10.54
CA LEU A 372 4.32 -4.71 -9.12
C LEU A 372 3.11 -4.31 -8.25
N ARG A 373 2.19 -3.51 -8.82
CA ARG A 373 1.01 -3.00 -8.11
C ARG A 373 -0.18 -3.96 -8.15
N ASP A 374 -0.29 -4.75 -9.21
CA ASP A 374 -1.45 -5.61 -9.50
C ASP A 374 -1.78 -6.58 -8.35
N GLY A 375 -0.75 -7.06 -7.63
CA GLY A 375 -0.92 -7.94 -6.47
C GLY A 375 -1.61 -7.29 -5.26
N TYR A 376 -1.51 -5.97 -5.09
CA TYR A 376 -2.23 -5.26 -4.04
C TYR A 376 -3.72 -5.08 -4.39
N TYR A 377 -4.03 -5.00 -5.68
CA TYR A 377 -5.36 -4.69 -6.20
C TYR A 377 -6.32 -5.90 -6.14
N ILE A 378 -5.80 -7.13 -6.15
CA ILE A 378 -6.62 -8.36 -6.11
C ILE A 378 -7.66 -8.28 -4.97
N ASN A 379 -8.89 -8.72 -5.24
CA ASN A 379 -10.03 -8.66 -4.30
C ASN A 379 -10.39 -7.25 -3.77
N GLY A 380 -9.88 -6.16 -4.35
CA GLY A 380 -10.32 -4.81 -4.03
C GLY A 380 -11.82 -4.67 -4.29
N GLN A 381 -12.58 -4.20 -3.31
CA GLN A 381 -14.04 -4.00 -3.40
C GLN A 381 -14.41 -2.56 -3.74
N CYS A 382 -13.51 -1.61 -3.47
CA CYS A 382 -13.64 -0.20 -3.82
C CYS A 382 -12.27 0.47 -3.98
N GLY A 383 -12.24 1.66 -4.57
CA GLY A 383 -10.99 2.39 -4.80
C GLY A 383 -11.08 3.90 -4.58
N ILE A 384 -9.97 4.49 -4.16
CA ILE A 384 -9.75 5.95 -4.18
C ILE A 384 -8.51 6.22 -5.04
N ILE A 385 -8.67 7.06 -6.06
CA ILE A 385 -7.56 7.58 -6.87
C ILE A 385 -7.28 9.01 -6.42
N MET A 386 -6.08 9.29 -5.92
CA MET A 386 -5.69 10.60 -5.41
C MET A 386 -4.69 11.31 -6.33
N PHE A 387 -4.95 12.59 -6.60
CA PHE A 387 -4.00 13.52 -7.23
C PHE A 387 -3.87 14.80 -6.40
N ASP A 388 -2.88 15.62 -6.73
CA ASP A 388 -2.54 16.87 -6.06
C ASP A 388 -2.96 18.06 -6.94
N VAL A 389 -3.85 18.93 -6.46
CA VAL A 389 -4.34 20.07 -7.26
C VAL A 389 -3.26 21.13 -7.55
N THR A 390 -2.12 21.08 -6.86
CA THR A 390 -0.94 21.91 -7.10
C THR A 390 0.03 21.31 -8.13
N SER A 391 -0.15 20.05 -8.53
CA SER A 391 0.80 19.30 -9.37
C SER A 391 0.12 18.64 -10.57
N ARG A 392 0.16 19.31 -11.73
CA ARG A 392 -0.51 18.89 -12.98
C ARG A 392 -0.14 17.47 -13.45
N ILE A 393 1.10 17.03 -13.22
CA ILE A 393 1.56 15.69 -13.63
C ILE A 393 0.78 14.59 -12.90
N THR A 394 0.43 14.80 -11.62
CA THR A 394 -0.33 13.82 -10.84
C THR A 394 -1.74 13.61 -11.39
N TYR A 395 -2.37 14.67 -11.93
CA TYR A 395 -3.63 14.57 -12.64
C TYR A 395 -3.46 13.94 -14.04
N LYS A 396 -2.42 14.29 -14.81
CA LYS A 396 -2.11 13.60 -16.09
C LYS A 396 -1.85 12.09 -15.91
N ASN A 397 -1.44 11.63 -14.72
CA ASN A 397 -1.25 10.22 -14.40
C ASN A 397 -2.51 9.46 -13.97
N VAL A 398 -3.62 10.14 -13.62
CA VAL A 398 -4.89 9.50 -13.19
C VAL A 398 -5.40 8.43 -14.16
N PRO A 399 -5.37 8.61 -15.51
CA PRO A 399 -5.81 7.56 -16.45
C PRO A 399 -4.98 6.28 -16.36
N ASN A 400 -3.68 6.37 -16.05
CA ASN A 400 -2.81 5.20 -15.86
C ASN A 400 -3.22 4.43 -14.60
N TRP A 401 -3.35 5.13 -13.47
CA TRP A 401 -3.81 4.55 -12.21
C TRP A 401 -5.18 3.89 -12.31
N HIS A 402 -6.13 4.56 -13.00
CA HIS A 402 -7.44 3.99 -13.28
C HIS A 402 -7.34 2.71 -14.11
N ARG A 403 -6.63 2.74 -15.25
CA ARG A 403 -6.44 1.57 -16.12
C ARG A 403 -5.83 0.40 -15.37
N ASP A 404 -4.80 0.65 -14.57
CA ASP A 404 -4.08 -0.41 -13.86
C ASP A 404 -4.93 -0.98 -12.70
N LEU A 405 -5.80 -0.18 -12.08
CA LEU A 405 -6.78 -0.66 -11.09
C LEU A 405 -7.90 -1.49 -11.74
N VAL A 406 -8.56 -0.98 -12.79
CA VAL A 406 -9.66 -1.72 -13.46
C VAL A 406 -9.21 -2.94 -14.26
N ARG A 407 -7.91 -3.07 -14.52
CA ARG A 407 -7.28 -4.32 -15.03
C ARG A 407 -7.40 -5.49 -14.05
N VAL A 408 -7.55 -5.21 -12.75
CA VAL A 408 -7.60 -6.22 -11.69
C VAL A 408 -8.96 -6.24 -10.97
N CYS A 409 -9.59 -5.08 -10.81
CA CYS A 409 -10.91 -4.91 -10.20
C CYS A 409 -11.94 -4.42 -11.22
N GLU A 410 -12.65 -5.34 -11.85
CA GLU A 410 -13.77 -4.97 -12.74
C GLU A 410 -14.96 -4.42 -11.93
N ASN A 411 -15.59 -3.35 -12.44
CA ASN A 411 -16.87 -2.80 -11.98
C ASN A 411 -16.98 -2.34 -10.49
N ILE A 412 -15.86 -2.10 -9.81
CA ILE A 412 -15.86 -1.58 -8.43
C ILE A 412 -16.20 -0.07 -8.36
N PRO A 413 -16.87 0.40 -7.29
CA PRO A 413 -17.04 1.84 -7.05
C PRO A 413 -15.69 2.52 -6.76
N ILE A 414 -15.38 3.55 -7.54
CA ILE A 414 -14.13 4.33 -7.45
C ILE A 414 -14.45 5.82 -7.28
N VAL A 415 -13.74 6.48 -6.36
CA VAL A 415 -13.76 7.93 -6.15
C VAL A 415 -12.45 8.55 -6.63
N LEU A 416 -12.53 9.63 -7.39
CA LEU A 416 -11.40 10.49 -7.72
C LEU A 416 -11.31 11.63 -6.69
N THR A 417 -10.15 11.86 -6.10
CA THR A 417 -9.93 12.92 -5.11
C THR A 417 -8.81 13.87 -5.54
N GLY A 418 -9.11 15.17 -5.55
CA GLY A 418 -8.10 16.22 -5.69
C GLY A 418 -7.73 16.76 -4.32
N ASN A 419 -6.53 16.41 -3.83
CA ASN A 419 -6.05 16.81 -2.51
C ASN A 419 -5.28 18.15 -2.55
N LYS A 420 -5.11 18.75 -1.37
CA LYS A 420 -4.37 20.01 -1.10
C LYS A 420 -5.05 21.29 -1.59
N VAL A 421 -6.38 21.34 -1.61
CA VAL A 421 -7.14 22.56 -1.97
C VAL A 421 -6.97 23.72 -0.98
N ASP A 422 -6.32 23.50 0.16
CA ASP A 422 -5.86 24.54 1.08
C ASP A 422 -4.71 25.40 0.51
N VAL A 423 -4.04 24.94 -0.55
CA VAL A 423 -2.95 25.68 -1.20
C VAL A 423 -3.52 26.64 -2.26
N LYS A 424 -3.32 27.95 -2.05
CA LYS A 424 -3.84 29.01 -2.94
C LYS A 424 -3.38 28.89 -4.40
N GLU A 425 -2.19 28.37 -4.67
CA GLU A 425 -1.66 28.20 -6.03
C GLU A 425 -2.17 26.91 -6.71
N ARG A 426 -3.49 26.81 -6.91
CA ARG A 426 -4.14 25.67 -7.56
C ARG A 426 -3.77 25.61 -9.06
N LYS A 427 -2.98 24.59 -9.44
CA LYS A 427 -2.46 24.43 -10.83
C LYS A 427 -3.35 23.54 -11.71
N VAL A 428 -4.20 22.69 -11.12
CA VAL A 428 -5.26 21.90 -11.76
C VAL A 428 -6.61 22.54 -11.45
N LYS A 429 -7.18 23.27 -12.42
CA LYS A 429 -8.45 24.01 -12.27
C LYS A 429 -9.65 23.11 -12.54
N ALA A 430 -10.80 23.40 -11.92
CA ALA A 430 -12.06 22.65 -12.07
C ALA A 430 -12.36 22.23 -13.52
N LYS A 431 -12.27 23.17 -14.47
CA LYS A 431 -12.51 22.97 -15.90
C LYS A 431 -11.65 21.87 -16.57
N SER A 432 -10.48 21.55 -16.00
CA SER A 432 -9.59 20.49 -16.50
C SER A 432 -9.88 19.10 -15.92
N ILE A 433 -10.73 18.99 -14.89
CA ILE A 433 -10.97 17.77 -14.12
C ILE A 433 -12.10 16.94 -14.76
N THR A 434 -11.96 16.63 -16.05
CA THR A 434 -12.97 15.94 -16.87
C THR A 434 -12.97 14.42 -16.76
N PHE A 435 -11.88 13.80 -16.26
CA PHE A 435 -11.70 12.34 -16.28
C PHE A 435 -12.82 11.58 -15.54
N HIS A 436 -13.28 12.11 -14.40
CA HIS A 436 -14.34 11.49 -13.63
C HIS A 436 -15.65 11.38 -14.42
N ARG A 437 -15.99 12.39 -15.23
CA ARG A 437 -17.14 12.35 -16.16
C ARG A 437 -16.92 11.33 -17.27
N LYS A 438 -15.73 11.30 -17.90
CA LYS A 438 -15.36 10.32 -18.95
C LYS A 438 -15.38 8.85 -18.49
N LYS A 439 -15.37 8.56 -17.18
CA LYS A 439 -15.42 7.20 -16.60
C LYS A 439 -16.54 6.98 -15.56
N ASN A 440 -17.53 7.88 -15.46
CA ASN A 440 -18.65 7.81 -14.52
C ASN A 440 -18.23 7.62 -13.04
N LEU A 441 -17.16 8.29 -12.63
CA LEU A 441 -16.61 8.26 -11.26
C LEU A 441 -17.13 9.46 -10.47
N GLN A 442 -17.25 9.31 -9.14
CA GLN A 442 -17.45 10.45 -8.26
C GLN A 442 -16.16 11.26 -8.14
N TYR A 443 -16.27 12.58 -8.08
CA TYR A 443 -15.16 13.47 -7.75
C TYR A 443 -15.40 14.24 -6.45
N TYR A 444 -14.34 14.47 -5.68
CA TYR A 444 -14.30 15.45 -4.59
C TYR A 444 -12.98 16.24 -4.56
N ASP A 445 -13.09 17.55 -4.41
CA ASP A 445 -12.02 18.40 -3.85
C ASP A 445 -11.90 18.10 -2.35
N ILE A 446 -10.70 17.80 -1.85
CA ILE A 446 -10.43 17.51 -0.43
C ILE A 446 -9.16 18.23 0.07
N SER A 447 -9.03 18.35 1.39
CA SER A 447 -7.75 18.73 2.02
C SER A 447 -7.52 17.93 3.29
N ALA A 448 -6.52 17.04 3.23
CA ALA A 448 -6.02 16.31 4.40
C ALA A 448 -5.33 17.21 5.45
N LYS A 449 -5.15 18.52 5.17
CA LYS A 449 -4.58 19.49 6.13
C LYS A 449 -5.64 20.22 6.97
N SER A 450 -6.83 20.41 6.39
CA SER A 450 -7.91 21.25 6.94
C SER A 450 -9.21 20.50 7.27
N ASN A 451 -9.23 19.17 7.13
CA ASN A 451 -10.43 18.32 7.20
C ASN A 451 -11.51 18.64 6.12
N TYR A 452 -11.24 19.50 5.14
CA TYR A 452 -12.24 19.84 4.12
C TYR A 452 -12.63 18.62 3.26
N ASN A 453 -13.94 18.33 3.21
CA ASN A 453 -14.57 17.20 2.51
C ASN A 453 -14.00 15.81 2.86
N PHE A 454 -13.28 15.69 3.98
CA PHE A 454 -12.41 14.56 4.31
C PHE A 454 -13.10 13.19 4.29
N GLU A 455 -14.32 13.11 4.83
CA GLU A 455 -15.13 11.88 4.91
C GLU A 455 -15.91 11.54 3.63
N LYS A 456 -16.12 12.52 2.72
CA LYS A 456 -17.02 12.35 1.56
C LYS A 456 -16.66 11.19 0.62
N PRO A 457 -15.38 10.86 0.37
CA PRO A 457 -15.02 9.66 -0.36
C PRO A 457 -15.55 8.38 0.30
N PHE A 458 -15.32 8.21 1.60
CA PHE A 458 -15.76 7.04 2.37
C PHE A 458 -17.29 6.95 2.45
N LEU A 459 -17.98 8.06 2.69
CA LEU A 459 -19.44 8.10 2.74
C LEU A 459 -20.09 7.73 1.39
N TRP A 460 -19.53 8.20 0.27
CA TRP A 460 -20.03 7.82 -1.07
C TRP A 460 -19.76 6.34 -1.38
N LEU A 461 -18.57 5.83 -1.04
CA LEU A 461 -18.24 4.42 -1.20
C LEU A 461 -19.16 3.53 -0.34
N ALA A 462 -19.39 3.89 0.92
CA ALA A 462 -20.31 3.18 1.82
C ALA A 462 -21.73 3.10 1.24
N ARG A 463 -22.29 4.23 0.78
CA ARG A 463 -23.61 4.29 0.12
C ARG A 463 -23.68 3.43 -1.13
N LYS A 464 -22.58 3.29 -1.89
CA LYS A 464 -22.51 2.43 -3.09
C LYS A 464 -22.36 0.95 -2.76
N LEU A 465 -21.54 0.59 -1.78
CA LEU A 465 -21.28 -0.80 -1.37
C LEU A 465 -22.45 -1.42 -0.62
N VAL A 466 -23.12 -0.66 0.25
CA VAL A 466 -24.32 -1.09 0.98
C VAL A 466 -25.59 -0.95 0.10
N GLY A 467 -25.51 -0.25 -1.03
CA GLY A 467 -26.64 -0.01 -1.93
C GLY A 467 -27.69 0.98 -1.41
N ASN A 468 -27.51 1.56 -0.22
CA ASN A 468 -28.45 2.49 0.40
C ASN A 468 -27.93 3.94 0.35
N GLN A 469 -28.69 4.83 -0.31
CA GLN A 469 -28.36 6.26 -0.40
C GLN A 469 -28.62 7.05 0.89
N THR A 470 -29.45 6.52 1.80
CA THR A 470 -29.76 7.13 3.11
C THR A 470 -28.77 6.73 4.22
N LEU A 471 -27.69 6.02 3.88
CA LEU A 471 -26.59 5.75 4.81
C LEU A 471 -25.86 7.06 5.11
N ASP A 472 -25.73 7.41 6.39
CA ASP A 472 -24.99 8.58 6.88
C ASP A 472 -24.17 8.23 8.13
N PHE A 473 -23.05 8.94 8.32
CA PHE A 473 -22.19 8.77 9.49
C PHE A 473 -22.78 9.54 10.68
N VAL A 474 -22.98 8.85 11.81
CA VAL A 474 -23.68 9.39 13.00
C VAL A 474 -22.74 9.84 14.12
N ALA A 475 -21.46 9.49 14.02
CA ALA A 475 -20.41 9.98 14.88
C ALA A 475 -19.32 10.62 13.99
N ALA A 476 -19.01 11.88 14.24
CA ALA A 476 -17.83 12.50 13.63
C ALA A 476 -16.57 11.77 14.14
N PRO A 477 -15.63 11.37 13.26
CA PRO A 477 -14.37 10.80 13.69
C PRO A 477 -13.59 11.81 14.56
N ALA A 478 -12.79 11.31 15.49
CA ALA A 478 -12.02 12.11 16.45
C ALA A 478 -10.79 12.79 15.82
N LEU A 479 -11.02 13.59 14.77
CA LEU A 479 -10.00 14.32 14.04
C LEU A 479 -9.40 15.43 14.91
N ALA A 480 -8.08 15.60 14.88
CA ALA A 480 -7.47 16.78 15.46
C ALA A 480 -7.95 18.05 14.71
N PRO A 481 -8.01 19.21 15.40
CA PRO A 481 -8.40 20.47 14.78
C PRO A 481 -7.54 20.78 13.54
N PRO A 482 -8.10 21.49 12.55
CA PRO A 482 -7.41 21.77 11.29
C PRO A 482 -6.16 22.64 11.53
N GLU A 483 -5.01 22.26 10.96
CA GLU A 483 -3.78 23.05 11.08
C GLU A 483 -3.84 24.37 10.31
N VAL A 484 -4.69 24.40 9.28
CA VAL A 484 -4.96 25.54 8.43
C VAL A 484 -6.46 25.60 8.24
N GLN A 485 -7.04 26.74 8.61
CA GLN A 485 -8.38 27.11 8.16
C GLN A 485 -8.26 27.55 6.70
N VAL A 486 -9.02 26.91 5.80
CA VAL A 486 -9.15 27.40 4.42
C VAL A 486 -10.19 28.52 4.41
N ASP A 487 -9.94 29.55 3.62
CA ASP A 487 -10.89 30.64 3.41
C ASP A 487 -12.19 30.09 2.80
N GLN A 488 -13.30 30.26 3.53
CA GLN A 488 -14.61 29.76 3.13
C GLN A 488 -15.04 30.32 1.77
N ALA A 489 -14.71 31.58 1.46
CA ALA A 489 -15.05 32.19 0.18
C ALA A 489 -14.30 31.50 -0.99
N VAL A 490 -13.07 31.04 -0.75
CA VAL A 490 -12.27 30.30 -1.76
C VAL A 490 -12.83 28.88 -1.95
N LEU A 491 -13.30 28.23 -0.88
CA LEU A 491 -13.96 26.92 -0.97
C LEU A 491 -15.27 27.01 -1.76
N ASP A 492 -16.09 28.02 -1.49
CA ASP A 492 -17.37 28.22 -2.18
C ASP A 492 -17.16 28.67 -3.64
N GLN A 493 -16.10 29.45 -3.95
CA GLN A 493 -15.67 29.69 -5.33
C GLN A 493 -15.29 28.39 -6.04
N TYR A 494 -14.42 27.55 -5.46
CA TYR A 494 -14.03 26.28 -6.07
C TYR A 494 -15.23 25.35 -6.29
N ARG A 495 -16.21 25.38 -5.40
CA ARG A 495 -17.47 24.65 -5.56
C ARG A 495 -18.28 25.16 -6.76
N GLN A 496 -18.46 26.47 -6.91
CA GLN A 496 -19.14 27.06 -8.08
C GLN A 496 -18.38 26.82 -9.39
N GLU A 497 -17.04 26.84 -9.37
CA GLU A 497 -16.21 26.47 -10.51
C GLU A 497 -16.37 24.98 -10.90
N MET A 498 -16.53 24.08 -9.92
CA MET A 498 -16.80 22.66 -10.16
C MET A 498 -18.23 22.41 -10.67
N GLU A 499 -19.24 23.06 -10.08
CA GLU A 499 -20.64 22.91 -10.48
C GLU A 499 -20.87 23.46 -11.90
N SER A 500 -20.25 24.60 -12.27
CA SER A 500 -20.26 25.09 -13.65
C SER A 500 -19.44 24.22 -14.61
N ALA A 501 -18.31 23.64 -14.17
CA ALA A 501 -17.53 22.69 -14.98
C ALA A 501 -18.23 21.34 -15.22
N ALA A 502 -19.19 20.96 -14.37
CA ALA A 502 -20.05 19.81 -14.60
C ALA A 502 -21.10 20.06 -15.70
N GLN A 503 -21.56 21.31 -15.86
CA GLN A 503 -22.56 21.70 -16.85
C GLN A 503 -21.99 21.92 -18.26
N MET A 504 -20.72 22.30 -18.40
CA MET A 504 -20.07 22.42 -19.71
C MET A 504 -20.04 21.06 -20.45
N PRO A 505 -20.10 21.00 -21.79
CA PRO A 505 -19.84 19.77 -22.53
C PRO A 505 -18.43 19.23 -22.23
N LEU A 506 -18.22 17.94 -22.49
CA LEU A 506 -16.87 17.37 -22.47
C LEU A 506 -16.11 17.81 -23.74
N PRO A 507 -14.80 18.09 -23.66
CA PRO A 507 -13.98 18.24 -24.85
C PRO A 507 -13.90 16.89 -25.58
N ASP A 508 -13.85 16.98 -26.90
CA ASP A 508 -13.73 15.83 -27.80
C ASP A 508 -12.43 15.04 -27.52
N GLU A 509 -12.37 13.79 -27.97
CA GLU A 509 -11.27 12.90 -27.60
C GLU A 509 -9.94 13.30 -28.28
N ASP A 510 -10.00 13.91 -29.47
CA ASP A 510 -8.83 14.30 -30.28
C ASP A 510 -8.03 15.49 -29.71
N ASP A 511 -8.65 16.35 -28.88
CA ASP A 511 -7.99 17.49 -28.21
C ASP A 511 -7.07 17.06 -27.05
N ALA A 512 -7.00 15.77 -26.71
CA ALA A 512 -6.36 15.29 -25.47
C ALA A 512 -4.82 15.13 -25.54
N ASP A 513 -4.25 15.04 -26.74
CA ASP A 513 -2.83 14.70 -26.99
C ASP A 513 -1.95 15.89 -27.45
N LEU A 514 -2.42 17.13 -27.23
CA LEU A 514 -1.68 18.39 -27.49
C LEU A 514 -1.11 19.05 -26.20
#